data_AF-A0A7C2T2I2-F1
#
_entry.id   AF-A0A7C2T2I2-F1
#
_cell.length_a   1.000
_cell.length_b   1.000
_cell.length_c   1.000
_cell.angle_alpha   90.00
_cell.angle_beta   90.00
_cell.angle_gamma   90.00
#
_symmetry.space_group_name_H-M   'P 1'
#
loop_
_entity.id
_entity.type
_entity.pdbx_description
1 polymer ?
#
loop_
_entity_poly.entity_id
_entity_poly.type
_entity_poly.pdbx_seq_one_letter_code
_entity_poly.pdbx_strand_id
1 'polypeptide(L)'
;METLFDFMSVALFIAAAGIFFYRYRSENPPLAPYMLISLVCAVANWLGNSGGGVGAVVLLVAGSFYLLHLAGAPFAEEGGEAR
;
A
#
# COMPACT_ATOMS: atom_id res chain seq x y z
N MET A 1 -15.34 -13.78 -10.38
CA MET A 1 -14.33 -14.19 -11.37
C MET A 1 -12.99 -13.85 -10.75
N GLU A 2 -12.15 -14.85 -10.44
CA GLU A 2 -10.81 -14.60 -9.89
C GLU A 2 -9.90 -14.20 -11.05
N THR A 3 -9.69 -12.90 -11.24
CA THR A 3 -8.79 -12.39 -12.28
C THR A 3 -7.38 -12.24 -11.72
N LEU A 4 -6.37 -12.21 -12.60
CA LEU A 4 -4.97 -11.97 -12.20
C LEU A 4 -4.83 -10.67 -11.36
N PHE A 5 -5.68 -9.68 -11.59
CA PHE A 5 -5.72 -8.42 -10.85
C PHE A 5 -6.13 -8.59 -9.39
N ASP A 6 -7.00 -9.55 -9.10
CA ASP A 6 -7.44 -9.85 -7.74
C ASP A 6 -6.25 -10.34 -6.91
N PHE A 7 -5.50 -11.33 -7.44
CA PHE A 7 -4.27 -11.82 -6.82
C PHE A 7 -3.23 -10.72 -6.62
N MET A 8 -3.03 -9.85 -7.60
CA MET A 8 -2.06 -8.75 -7.51
C MET A 8 -2.48 -7.68 -6.49
N SER A 9 -3.76 -7.30 -6.45
CA SER A 9 -4.32 -6.36 -5.46
C SER A 9 -4.21 -6.93 -4.04
N VAL A 10 -4.55 -8.21 -3.86
CA VAL A 10 -4.47 -8.89 -2.56
C VAL A 10 -3.01 -9.01 -2.10
N ALA A 11 -2.10 -9.41 -3.00
CA ALA A 11 -0.68 -9.50 -2.67
C ALA A 11 -0.11 -8.13 -2.26
N LEU A 12 -0.43 -7.06 -2.98
CA LEU A 12 0.00 -5.71 -2.64
C LEU A 12 -0.60 -5.23 -1.32
N PHE A 13 -1.87 -5.55 -1.06
CA PHE A 13 -2.53 -5.24 0.21
C PHE A 13 -1.87 -5.95 1.40
N ILE A 14 -1.55 -7.25 1.25
CA ILE A 14 -0.84 -8.02 2.27
C ILE A 14 0.56 -7.46 2.51
N ALA A 15 1.28 -7.07 1.45
CA ALA A 15 2.59 -6.42 1.60
C ALA A 15 2.48 -5.10 2.38
N ALA A 16 1.47 -4.28 2.08
CA ALA A 16 1.21 -3.02 2.79
C ALA A 16 0.87 -3.23 4.26
N ALA A 17 -0.02 -4.17 4.55
CA ALA A 17 -0.34 -4.56 5.92
C ALA A 17 0.90 -5.10 6.65
N GLY A 18 1.71 -5.94 6.00
CA GLY A 18 2.93 -6.49 6.55
C GLY A 18 3.93 -5.41 6.96
N ILE A 19 4.19 -4.42 6.10
CA ILE A 19 5.07 -3.28 6.41
C ILE A 19 4.48 -2.44 7.55
N PHE A 20 3.16 -2.20 7.55
CA PHE A 20 2.49 -1.49 8.62
C PHE A 20 2.70 -2.18 9.97
N PHE A 21 2.41 -3.48 10.07
CA PHE A 21 2.56 -4.24 11.31
C PHE A 21 4.03 -4.33 11.75
N TYR A 22 4.95 -4.49 10.80
CA TYR A 22 6.39 -4.49 11.08
C TYR A 22 6.84 -3.16 11.71
N ARG A 23 6.46 -2.03 11.10
CA ARG A 23 6.80 -0.68 11.63
C ARG A 23 6.00 -0.32 12.88
N TYR A 24 4.76 -0.81 13.03
CA TYR A 24 3.91 -0.59 14.20
C TYR A 24 4.55 -1.09 15.49
N ARG A 25 5.33 -2.18 15.40
CA ARG A 25 6.07 -2.70 16.55
C ARG A 25 7.19 -1.78 17.03
N SER A 26 7.75 -0.94 16.16
CA SER A 26 8.87 -0.05 16.50
C SER A 26 8.46 1.41 16.72
N GLU A 27 7.56 1.98 15.91
CA GLU A 27 7.48 3.45 15.77
C GLU A 27 6.07 4.05 15.75
N ASN A 28 5.01 3.26 15.91
CA ASN A 28 3.62 3.74 15.72
C ASN A 28 3.45 4.60 14.44
N PRO A 29 3.69 4.02 13.25
CA PRO A 29 3.67 4.77 11.99
C PRO A 29 2.26 5.33 11.70
N PRO A 30 2.15 6.47 10.99
CA PRO A 30 0.87 7.04 10.64
C PRO A 30 0.05 6.06 9.79
N LEU A 31 -1.22 5.85 10.14
CA LEU A 31 -2.11 4.89 9.46
C LEU A 31 -2.55 5.36 8.06
N ALA A 32 -2.64 6.68 7.85
CA ALA A 32 -3.14 7.30 6.62
C ALA A 32 -2.52 6.76 5.30
N PRO A 33 -1.19 6.66 5.16
CA PRO A 33 -0.60 6.16 3.91
C PRO A 33 -0.89 4.69 3.63
N TYR A 34 -1.04 3.84 4.65
CA TYR A 34 -1.39 2.44 4.48
C TYR A 34 -2.87 2.25 4.10
N MET A 35 -3.75 3.10 4.64
CA MET A 35 -5.16 3.19 4.23
C MET A 35 -5.31 3.69 2.79
N LEU A 36 -4.43 4.57 2.33
CA LEU A 36 -4.41 5.00 0.93
C LEU A 36 -4.10 3.81 0.02
N ILE A 37 -3.10 2.99 0.37
CA ILE A 37 -2.70 1.82 -0.42
C ILE A 37 -3.82 0.78 -0.46
N SER A 38 -4.52 0.56 0.66
CA SER A 38 -5.67 -0.36 0.67
C SER A 38 -6.81 0.12 -0.23
N LEU A 39 -7.07 1.42 -0.26
CA LEU A 39 -8.04 2.02 -1.17
C LEU A 39 -7.60 1.87 -2.63
N VAL A 40 -6.31 2.06 -2.94
CA VAL A 40 -5.76 1.82 -4.28
C VAL A 40 -5.96 0.37 -4.72
N CYS A 41 -5.69 -0.62 -3.84
CA CYS A 41 -5.92 -2.03 -4.14
C CYS A 41 -7.40 -2.34 -4.42
N ALA A 42 -8.31 -1.76 -3.64
CA ALA A 42 -9.75 -1.95 -3.81
C ALA A 42 -10.24 -1.35 -5.14
N VAL A 43 -9.81 -0.12 -5.46
CA VAL A 43 -10.17 0.56 -6.72
C VAL A 43 -9.56 -0.16 -7.91
N ALA A 44 -8.31 -0.62 -7.82
CA ALA A 44 -7.66 -1.38 -8.88
C ALA A 44 -8.37 -2.72 -9.15
N ASN A 45 -8.80 -3.43 -8.09
CA ASN A 45 -9.52 -4.69 -8.26
C ASN A 45 -10.88 -4.48 -8.92
N TRP A 46 -11.63 -3.47 -8.46
CA TRP A 46 -12.91 -3.11 -9.06
C TRP A 46 -12.75 -2.73 -10.55
N LEU A 47 -11.78 -1.85 -10.86
CA LEU A 47 -11.54 -1.38 -12.22
C LEU A 47 -11.06 -2.51 -13.14
N GLY A 48 -10.22 -3.42 -12.64
CA GLY A 48 -9.75 -4.60 -13.37
C GLY A 48 -10.89 -5.55 -13.73
N ASN A 49 -11.82 -5.78 -12.78
CA ASN A 49 -12.97 -6.64 -12.99
C ASN A 49 -14.07 -6.00 -13.88
N SER A 50 -14.12 -4.67 -13.99
CA SER A 50 -15.03 -3.93 -14.89
C SER A 50 -14.50 -3.78 -16.33
N GLY A 51 -13.34 -4.37 -16.66
CA GLY A 51 -12.73 -4.30 -18.00
C GLY A 51 -11.72 -3.16 -18.18
N GLY A 52 -11.48 -2.36 -17.15
CA GLY A 52 -10.48 -1.28 -17.13
C GLY A 52 -9.06 -1.75 -16.81
N GLY A 53 -8.62 -2.87 -17.39
CA GLY A 53 -7.37 -3.55 -17.03
C GLY A 53 -6.14 -2.64 -17.05
N VAL A 54 -6.03 -1.73 -18.03
CA VAL A 54 -4.91 -0.77 -18.11
C VAL A 54 -4.88 0.17 -16.91
N GLY A 55 -6.03 0.70 -16.49
CA GLY A 55 -6.13 1.57 -15.31
C GLY A 55 -5.81 0.82 -14.02
N ALA A 56 -6.22 -0.44 -13.91
CA ALA A 56 -5.88 -1.30 -12.78
C ALA A 56 -4.37 -1.55 -12.67
N VAL A 57 -3.69 -1.83 -13.79
CA VAL A 57 -2.22 -1.98 -13.82
C VAL A 57 -1.54 -0.70 -13.37
N VAL A 58 -1.95 0.45 -13.90
CA VAL A 58 -1.34 1.74 -13.53
C VAL A 58 -1.51 2.03 -12.03
N LEU A 59 -2.69 1.76 -11.46
CA LEU A 59 -2.95 1.92 -10.03
C LEU A 59 -2.09 0.97 -9.18
N LEU A 60 -1.99 -0.30 -9.56
CA LEU A 60 -1.15 -1.27 -8.84
C LEU A 60 0.33 -0.91 -8.89
N VAL A 61 0.81 -0.46 -10.04
CA VAL A 61 2.19 0.02 -10.21
C VAL A 61 2.42 1.25 -9.33
N ALA A 62 1.55 2.26 -9.39
CA ALA A 62 1.66 3.45 -8.56
C ALA A 62 1.62 3.13 -7.06
N GLY A 63 0.71 2.25 -6.64
CA GLY A 63 0.61 1.78 -5.25
C GLY A 63 1.87 1.04 -4.80
N SER A 64 2.46 0.22 -5.67
CA SER A 64 3.73 -0.49 -5.39
C SER A 64 4.90 0.48 -5.22
N PHE A 65 5.02 1.51 -6.07
CA PHE A 65 6.04 2.54 -5.91
C PHE A 65 5.86 3.34 -4.62
N TYR A 66 4.62 3.69 -4.29
CA TYR A 66 4.31 4.40 -3.05
C TYR A 66 4.63 3.54 -1.82
N LEU A 67 4.30 2.24 -1.86
CA LEU A 67 4.67 1.28 -0.83
C LEU A 67 6.18 1.20 -0.64
N LEU A 68 6.94 1.04 -1.74
CA LEU A 68 8.40 0.97 -1.69
C LEU A 68 9.02 2.26 -1.16
N HIS A 69 8.45 3.41 -1.52
CA HIS A 69 8.84 4.69 -0.97
C HIS A 69 8.62 4.75 0.55
N LEU A 70 7.47 4.25 1.03
CA LEU A 70 7.17 4.15 2.46
C LEU A 70 8.07 3.14 3.19
N ALA A 71 8.40 2.03 2.54
CA ALA A 71 9.27 1.00 3.08
C ALA A 71 10.73 1.48 3.20
N GLY A 72 11.18 2.28 2.23
CA GLY A 72 12.52 2.89 2.22
C GLY A 72 12.64 4.16 3.04
N ALA A 73 11.52 4.76 3.46
CA ALA A 73 11.54 5.92 4.33
C ALA A 73 12.18 5.54 5.68
N PRO A 74 13.19 6.30 6.17
CA PRO A 74 13.90 5.98 7.38
C PRO A 74 12.95 5.84 8.56
N PHE A 75 13.36 4.99 9.50
CA PHE A 75 12.78 4.93 10.84
C PHE A 75 12.79 6.34 11.43
N ALA A 76 11.64 6.83 11.90
CA ALA A 76 11.59 8.13 12.54
C ALA A 76 12.40 8.01 13.83
N GLU A 77 13.58 8.65 13.86
CA GLU A 77 14.35 8.76 15.10
C GLU A 77 13.44 9.36 16.17
N GLU A 78 13.20 8.59 17.24
CA GLU A 78 12.57 9.09 18.46
C GLU A 78 13.52 10.15 19.04
N GLY A 79 13.36 11.41 18.62
CA GLY A 79 14.38 12.42 18.89
C GLY A 79 14.19 13.76 18.20
N GLY A 80 13.00 14.34 18.31
CA GLY A 80 12.76 15.76 18.07
C GLY A 80 12.08 16.41 19.27
N GLU A 81 12.64 16.25 20.47
CA GLU A 81 12.20 17.01 21.64
C GLU A 81 12.42 18.52 21.45
N ALA A 82 11.49 19.29 22.03
CA ALA A 82 11.50 20.73 22.31
C ALA A 82 11.22 21.72 21.16
N ARG A 83 9.93 22.04 20.95
CA ARG A 83 9.43 23.40 21.23
C ARG A 83 7.91 23.49 21.36
#